data_AF-A0A9C7PUU3-F1
#
_entry.id   AF-A0A9C7PUU3-F1
#
_cell.length_a   1.000
_cell.length_b   1.000
_cell.length_c   1.000
_cell.angle_alpha   90.00
_cell.angle_beta   90.00
_cell.angle_gamma   90.00
#
_symmetry.space_group_name_H-M   'P 1'
#
loop_
_entity.id
_entity.type
_entity.pdbx_description
1 polymer ?
#
loop_
_entity_poly.entity_id
_entity_poly.type
_entity_poly.pdbx_seq_one_letter_code
_entity_poly.pdbx_strand_id
1 'polypeptide(L)'
;MARLGGFKYILSVAALLFVSINISVRAQCSPDTIKQIESMFIQNFTQNEAMAPMCLHSAFHDCWNGCNGALFLPEEIDRPENAGLPPLKPLLLPYKTQFPCISIADLINSCAVTALKFLGGPEVPVYYGRIDRGIPDPAGLIPEPTMSLSALIGAFNAIGFSKENVVTLSGAHSVGVCHGVPMCPGHNHTFGNHYYKELIEGDFEGKLNTDVELLDDNTMRSLVQQYANDQQQFFDDFSAVFGKYISRIFCNQTSTGPCPLSDIGVATPAPSQQSVQPSSFEPSIPSNPFPSFGSEPSAPSEPSAPFSSSPFGSSSEPVFFPI
;
A
#
# COMPACT_ATOMS: atom_id res chain seq x y z
N MET A 1 -6.58 84.93 -41.85
CA MET A 1 -5.33 84.44 -42.49
C MET A 1 -5.03 83.06 -41.92
N ALA A 2 -4.67 82.12 -42.81
CA ALA A 2 -4.29 80.71 -42.55
C ALA A 2 -3.07 80.60 -41.60
N ARG A 3 -2.73 79.47 -40.95
CA ARG A 3 -2.52 78.10 -41.47
C ARG A 3 -2.39 77.06 -40.32
N LEU A 4 -3.05 75.91 -40.53
CA LEU A 4 -2.54 74.52 -40.47
C LEU A 4 -1.62 74.03 -39.32
N GLY A 5 -2.02 72.88 -38.76
CA GLY A 5 -1.13 71.71 -38.69
C GLY A 5 -1.16 70.92 -37.38
N GLY A 6 -1.58 69.65 -37.44
CA GLY A 6 -1.13 68.64 -36.47
C GLY A 6 -2.18 67.67 -35.92
N PHE A 7 -2.59 66.69 -36.73
CA PHE A 7 -3.07 65.39 -36.25
C PHE A 7 -2.03 64.77 -35.29
N LYS A 8 -2.46 64.05 -34.23
CA LYS A 8 -2.05 62.66 -33.94
C LYS A 8 -2.50 62.12 -32.56
N TYR A 9 -3.24 61.01 -32.64
CA TYR A 9 -3.31 59.82 -31.77
C TYR A 9 -3.96 59.85 -30.36
N ILE A 10 -5.12 59.18 -30.35
CA ILE A 10 -5.75 58.43 -29.26
C ILE A 10 -4.74 57.52 -28.55
N LEU A 11 -4.71 57.52 -27.21
CA LEU A 11 -4.40 56.31 -26.45
C LEU A 11 -5.02 56.38 -25.05
N SER A 12 -6.09 55.59 -24.92
CA SER A 12 -6.73 55.16 -23.68
C SER A 12 -5.70 54.47 -22.79
N VAL A 13 -5.48 54.98 -21.57
CA VAL A 13 -4.75 54.26 -20.54
C VAL A 13 -5.78 53.60 -19.64
N ALA A 14 -6.26 52.43 -20.07
CA ALA A 14 -6.95 51.50 -19.20
C ALA A 14 -5.93 51.00 -18.17
N ALA A 15 -6.12 51.38 -16.91
CA ALA A 15 -5.37 50.84 -15.78
C ALA A 15 -5.71 49.35 -15.65
N LEU A 16 -4.85 48.50 -16.21
CA LEU A 16 -4.83 47.07 -15.94
C LEU A 16 -4.37 46.87 -14.49
N LEU A 17 -5.32 46.78 -13.57
CA LEU A 17 -5.09 46.16 -12.27
C LEU A 17 -4.79 44.68 -12.53
N PHE A 18 -3.50 44.34 -12.62
CA PHE A 18 -3.05 42.96 -12.53
C PHE A 18 -3.41 42.45 -11.13
N VAL A 19 -4.56 41.79 -11.00
CA VAL A 19 -4.80 40.88 -9.89
C VAL A 19 -3.79 39.75 -10.09
N SER A 20 -2.68 39.79 -9.35
CA SER A 20 -1.79 38.66 -9.22
C SER A 20 -2.58 37.53 -8.56
N ILE A 21 -3.20 36.67 -9.37
CA ILE A 21 -3.67 35.38 -8.88
C ILE A 21 -2.39 34.65 -8.50
N ASN A 22 -2.11 34.56 -7.20
CA ASN A 22 -1.14 33.59 -6.68
C ASN A 22 -1.74 32.20 -6.93
N ILE A 23 -1.67 31.73 -8.17
CA ILE A 23 -1.77 30.30 -8.44
C ILE A 23 -0.51 29.75 -7.81
N SER A 24 -0.63 29.28 -6.57
CA SER A 24 0.37 28.42 -5.97
C SER A 24 0.38 27.14 -6.80
N VAL A 25 1.11 27.16 -7.91
CA VAL A 25 1.49 25.94 -8.61
C VAL A 25 2.30 25.19 -7.57
N ARG A 26 1.69 24.18 -6.95
CA ARG A 26 2.36 23.33 -5.96
C ARG A 26 3.66 22.87 -6.61
N ALA A 27 4.80 23.23 -6.03
CA ALA A 27 6.10 22.88 -6.58
C ALA A 27 6.22 21.36 -6.55
N GLN A 28 5.98 20.71 -7.70
CA GLN A 28 6.26 19.29 -7.89
C GLN A 28 7.77 19.10 -7.90
N CYS A 29 8.24 17.95 -7.42
CA CYS A 29 9.66 17.64 -7.49
C CYS A 29 10.11 17.55 -8.95
N SER A 30 11.35 17.98 -9.22
CA SER A 30 11.96 17.78 -10.53
C SER A 30 12.23 16.28 -10.76
N PRO A 31 12.33 15.83 -12.01
CA PRO A 31 12.74 14.45 -12.32
C PRO A 31 14.07 14.06 -11.66
N ASP A 32 15.01 14.99 -11.53
CA ASP A 32 16.31 14.72 -10.88
C ASP A 32 16.16 14.54 -9.37
N THR A 33 15.28 15.31 -8.72
CA THR A 33 14.97 15.10 -7.30
C THR A 33 14.30 13.74 -7.07
N ILE A 34 13.39 13.33 -7.95
CA ILE A 34 12.79 12.00 -7.87
C ILE A 34 13.85 10.89 -7.99
N LYS A 35 14.73 10.97 -8.99
CA LYS A 35 15.84 10.01 -9.14
C LYS A 35 16.78 9.98 -7.93
N GLN A 36 17.01 11.14 -7.29
CA GLN A 36 17.79 11.22 -6.07
C GLN A 36 17.11 10.46 -4.92
N ILE A 37 15.81 10.65 -4.74
CA ILE A 37 15.01 9.93 -3.73
C ILE A 37 15.06 8.42 -3.98
N GLU A 38 14.82 7.97 -5.21
CA GLU A 38 14.88 6.55 -5.60
C GLU A 38 16.27 5.94 -5.33
N SER A 39 17.34 6.69 -5.62
CA SER A 39 18.71 6.26 -5.33
C SER A 39 18.97 6.10 -3.83
N MET A 40 18.39 6.98 -3.01
CA MET A 40 18.47 6.89 -1.55
C MET A 40 17.65 5.71 -1.01
N PHE A 41 16.50 5.37 -1.61
CA PHE A 41 15.76 4.16 -1.24
C PHE A 41 16.59 2.91 -1.46
N ILE A 42 17.24 2.78 -2.63
CA ILE A 42 18.11 1.63 -2.95
C ILE A 42 19.23 1.47 -1.92
N GLN A 43 19.84 2.58 -1.48
CA GLN A 43 20.85 2.55 -0.41
C GLN A 43 20.28 2.03 0.91
N ASN A 44 19.08 2.48 1.29
CA ASN A 44 18.43 2.03 2.52
C ASN A 44 17.98 0.56 2.44
N PHE A 45 17.48 0.10 1.30
CA PHE A 45 17.11 -1.31 1.11
C PHE A 45 18.32 -2.24 1.26
N THR A 46 19.50 -1.80 0.84
CA THR A 46 20.75 -2.55 1.02
C THR A 46 21.19 -2.60 2.49
N GLN A 47 20.79 -1.64 3.32
CA GLN A 47 21.10 -1.59 4.75
C GLN A 47 20.05 -2.29 5.62
N ASN A 48 18.80 -2.28 5.16
CA ASN A 48 17.66 -2.89 5.82
C ASN A 48 16.74 -3.52 4.76
N GLU A 49 16.98 -4.79 4.48
CA GLU A 49 16.26 -5.54 3.43
C GLU A 49 14.76 -5.67 3.72
N ALA A 50 14.32 -5.54 4.97
CA ALA A 50 12.90 -5.56 5.34
C ALA A 50 12.14 -4.32 4.84
N MET A 51 12.83 -3.22 4.55
CA MET A 51 12.19 -1.97 4.11
C MET A 51 11.56 -2.10 2.71
N ALA A 52 12.16 -2.88 1.81
CA ALA A 52 11.65 -3.02 0.44
C ALA A 52 10.26 -3.72 0.41
N PRO A 53 10.06 -4.90 1.03
CA PRO A 53 8.72 -5.49 1.16
C PRO A 53 7.73 -4.59 1.91
N MET A 54 8.15 -3.91 2.97
CA MET A 54 7.28 -2.96 3.69
C MET A 54 6.80 -1.81 2.78
N CYS A 55 7.65 -1.33 1.87
CA CYS A 55 7.24 -0.32 0.90
C CYS A 55 6.17 -0.84 -0.07
N LEU A 56 6.31 -2.07 -0.58
CA LEU A 56 5.29 -2.69 -1.42
C LEU A 56 3.96 -2.84 -0.67
N HIS A 57 4.03 -3.33 0.57
CA HIS A 57 2.89 -3.49 1.47
C HIS A 57 2.19 -2.16 1.76
N SER A 58 2.95 -1.11 2.04
CA SER A 58 2.38 0.22 2.30
C SER A 58 1.60 0.80 1.13
N ALA A 59 2.00 0.50 -0.12
CA ALA A 59 1.26 0.96 -1.29
C ALA A 59 -0.10 0.25 -1.41
N PHE A 60 -0.20 -1.02 -1.01
CA PHE A 60 -1.49 -1.70 -0.95
C PHE A 60 -2.45 -0.98 0.01
N HIS A 61 -1.98 -0.71 1.22
CA HIS A 61 -2.77 -0.12 2.30
C HIS A 61 -3.16 1.34 2.01
N ASP A 62 -2.23 2.17 1.54
CA ASP A 62 -2.50 3.58 1.21
C ASP A 62 -3.44 3.75 0.01
N CYS A 63 -3.36 2.87 -0.98
CA CYS A 63 -4.11 3.02 -2.22
C CYS A 63 -5.50 2.37 -2.20
N TRP A 64 -5.89 1.70 -1.12
CA TRP A 64 -7.18 0.98 -1.07
C TRP A 64 -8.37 1.93 -1.25
N ASN A 65 -8.37 3.07 -0.55
CA ASN A 65 -9.34 4.16 -0.73
C ASN A 65 -8.78 5.31 -1.60
N GLY A 66 -7.85 4.97 -2.48
CA GLY A 66 -7.12 5.89 -3.35
C GLY A 66 -5.83 6.38 -2.72
N CYS A 67 -4.74 6.39 -3.50
CA CYS A 67 -3.39 6.71 -3.04
C CYS A 67 -3.29 8.17 -2.60
N ASN A 68 -3.40 8.40 -1.29
CA ASN A 68 -3.67 9.72 -0.76
C ASN A 68 -2.80 10.07 0.47
N GLY A 69 -1.90 9.18 0.91
CA GLY A 69 -0.97 9.43 2.00
C GLY A 69 -1.61 9.40 3.39
N ALA A 70 -2.91 9.11 3.51
CA ALA A 70 -3.62 9.01 4.78
C ALA A 70 -3.08 7.88 5.65
N LEU A 71 -2.44 6.86 5.05
CA LEU A 71 -1.80 5.77 5.79
C LEU A 71 -0.88 6.27 6.89
N PHE A 72 -0.19 7.40 6.70
CA PHE A 72 0.74 7.94 7.70
C PHE A 72 0.08 8.86 8.73
N LEU A 73 -1.22 9.05 8.70
CA LEU A 73 -1.95 9.77 9.75
C LEU A 73 -1.96 8.92 11.04
N PRO A 74 -1.82 9.54 12.23
CA PRO A 74 -1.84 8.82 13.50
C PRO A 74 -3.08 7.94 13.70
N GLU A 75 -4.24 8.39 13.21
CA GLU A 75 -5.51 7.68 13.32
C GLU A 75 -5.63 6.48 12.37
N GLU A 76 -4.65 6.27 11.48
CA GLU A 76 -4.67 5.24 10.45
C GLU A 76 -3.51 4.26 10.58
N ILE A 77 -2.27 4.74 10.72
CA ILE A 77 -1.07 3.88 10.76
C ILE A 77 -1.11 2.84 11.89
N ASP A 78 -1.74 3.18 13.02
CA ASP A 78 -1.79 2.34 14.22
C ASP A 78 -3.02 1.41 14.25
N ARG A 79 -3.81 1.36 13.18
CA ARG A 79 -4.96 0.46 13.09
C ARG A 79 -4.53 -1.00 12.96
N PRO A 80 -5.32 -1.97 13.46
CA PRO A 80 -4.99 -3.39 13.38
C PRO A 80 -4.70 -3.87 11.96
N GLU A 81 -5.48 -3.41 10.98
CA GLU A 81 -5.28 -3.77 9.57
C GLU A 81 -3.93 -3.28 9.01
N ASN A 82 -3.35 -2.21 9.57
CA ASN A 82 -2.08 -1.62 9.14
C ASN A 82 -0.90 -2.07 10.00
N ALA A 83 -1.09 -3.11 10.83
CA ALA A 83 0.00 -3.61 11.65
C ALA A 83 1.25 -3.89 10.77
N GLY A 84 2.45 -3.72 11.34
CA GLY A 84 3.72 -3.97 10.63
C GLY A 84 4.18 -2.81 9.75
N LEU A 85 3.30 -1.88 9.39
CA LEU A 85 3.63 -0.64 8.68
C LEU A 85 4.12 0.53 9.56
N PRO A 86 3.83 0.64 10.88
CA PRO A 86 4.33 1.74 11.70
C PRO A 86 5.84 2.00 11.63
N PRO A 87 6.73 0.98 11.57
CA PRO A 87 8.16 1.20 11.41
C PRO A 87 8.57 1.88 10.09
N LEU A 88 7.72 1.87 9.05
CA LEU A 88 8.04 2.50 7.75
C LEU A 88 7.96 4.03 7.82
N LYS A 89 7.02 4.56 8.60
CA LYS A 89 6.80 6.00 8.75
C LYS A 89 8.06 6.77 9.15
N PRO A 90 8.81 6.41 10.22
CA PRO A 90 10.07 7.10 10.55
C PRO A 90 11.18 6.90 9.52
N LEU A 91 11.09 5.92 8.61
CA LEU A 91 12.05 5.74 7.50
C LEU A 91 11.74 6.67 6.32
N LEU A 92 10.46 6.91 6.01
CA LEU A 92 10.06 7.73 4.85
C LEU A 92 9.85 9.23 5.17
N LEU A 93 9.42 9.60 6.39
CA LEU A 93 9.22 11.02 6.75
C LEU A 93 10.48 11.92 6.67
N PRO A 94 11.71 11.44 6.89
CA PRO A 94 12.92 12.24 6.66
C PRO A 94 13.03 12.75 5.22
N TYR A 95 12.59 11.97 4.23
CA TYR A 95 12.58 12.39 2.82
C TYR A 95 11.62 13.55 2.59
N LYS A 96 10.43 13.54 3.22
CA LYS A 96 9.49 14.66 3.14
C LYS A 96 10.08 15.95 3.72
N THR A 97 10.87 15.82 4.79
CA THR A 97 11.58 16.94 5.41
C THR A 97 12.67 17.49 4.49
N GLN A 98 13.44 16.60 3.86
CA GLN A 98 14.52 16.98 2.94
C GLN A 98 14.02 17.48 1.58
N PHE A 99 12.91 16.95 1.09
CA PHE A 99 12.30 17.24 -0.20
C PHE A 99 10.83 17.68 -0.03
N PRO A 100 10.55 18.91 0.44
CA PRO A 100 9.18 19.35 0.71
C PRO A 100 8.23 19.29 -0.50
N CYS A 101 8.77 19.21 -1.72
CA CYS A 101 8.03 19.09 -2.98
C CYS A 101 7.30 17.74 -3.15
N ILE A 102 7.73 16.66 -2.49
CA ILE A 102 7.12 15.33 -2.64
C ILE A 102 5.96 15.17 -1.66
N SER A 103 4.86 14.55 -2.08
CA SER A 103 3.77 14.17 -1.17
C SER A 103 4.11 12.89 -0.42
N ILE A 104 3.47 12.62 0.72
CA ILE A 104 3.54 11.33 1.40
C ILE A 104 3.02 10.21 0.50
N ALA A 105 1.89 10.45 -0.18
CA ALA A 105 1.34 9.51 -1.15
C ALA A 105 2.36 9.17 -2.26
N ASP A 106 3.03 10.16 -2.83
CA ASP A 106 4.08 9.93 -3.83
C ASP A 106 5.32 9.26 -3.24
N LEU A 107 5.68 9.52 -1.98
CA LEU A 107 6.77 8.81 -1.31
C LEU A 107 6.48 7.32 -1.15
N ILE A 108 5.27 6.97 -0.71
CA ILE A 108 4.82 5.57 -0.55
C ILE A 108 4.89 4.85 -1.90
N ASN A 109 4.29 5.44 -2.94
CA ASN A 109 4.23 4.85 -4.27
C ASN A 109 5.61 4.76 -4.95
N SER A 110 6.45 5.80 -4.80
CA SER A 110 7.84 5.79 -5.27
C SER A 110 8.66 4.72 -4.56
N CYS A 111 8.48 4.56 -3.25
CA CYS A 111 9.17 3.51 -2.50
C CYS A 111 8.76 2.12 -2.99
N ALA A 112 7.46 1.88 -3.21
CA ALA A 112 6.96 0.59 -3.67
C ALA A 112 7.52 0.18 -5.05
N VAL A 113 7.48 1.07 -6.05
CA VAL A 113 8.02 0.74 -7.38
C VAL A 113 9.54 0.61 -7.39
N THR A 114 10.24 1.39 -6.55
CA THR A 114 11.69 1.25 -6.37
C THR A 114 12.03 -0.07 -5.69
N ALA A 115 11.23 -0.49 -4.70
CA ALA A 115 11.36 -1.76 -4.02
C ALA A 115 11.14 -2.95 -4.97
N LEU A 116 10.10 -2.92 -5.81
CA LEU A 116 9.87 -3.96 -6.82
C LEU A 116 11.08 -4.13 -7.73
N LYS A 117 11.62 -3.03 -8.25
CA LYS A 117 12.82 -3.05 -9.09
C LYS A 117 14.05 -3.57 -8.34
N PHE A 118 14.24 -3.14 -7.10
CA PHE A 118 15.35 -3.58 -6.25
C PHE A 118 15.29 -5.09 -5.98
N LEU A 119 14.09 -5.63 -5.76
CA LEU A 119 13.84 -7.04 -5.52
C LEU A 119 13.88 -7.88 -6.82
N GLY A 120 14.22 -7.30 -7.97
CA GLY A 120 14.31 -8.01 -9.25
C GLY A 120 12.97 -8.24 -9.97
N GLY A 121 11.91 -7.57 -9.52
CA GLY A 121 10.60 -7.58 -10.15
C GLY A 121 10.50 -6.69 -11.40
N PRO A 122 9.30 -6.56 -11.98
CA PRO A 122 9.10 -5.77 -13.19
C PRO A 122 9.24 -4.26 -12.92
N GLU A 123 9.56 -3.52 -13.98
CA GLU A 123 9.44 -2.06 -13.95
C GLU A 123 7.96 -1.67 -14.02
N VAL A 124 7.52 -0.85 -13.06
CA VAL A 124 6.14 -0.35 -12.97
C VAL A 124 6.14 1.16 -13.17
N PRO A 125 5.46 1.70 -14.18
CA PRO A 125 5.32 3.14 -14.34
C PRO A 125 4.61 3.76 -13.12
N VAL A 126 5.22 4.80 -12.55
CA VAL A 126 4.63 5.60 -11.47
C VAL A 126 4.42 7.03 -11.94
N TYR A 127 3.24 7.57 -11.66
CA TYR A 127 2.93 8.99 -11.86
C TYR A 127 3.10 9.74 -10.55
N TYR A 128 3.57 10.98 -10.62
CA TYR A 128 3.81 11.84 -9.46
C TYR A 128 2.85 13.03 -9.43
N GLY A 129 2.67 13.64 -8.26
CA GLY A 129 1.80 14.81 -8.07
C GLY A 129 0.56 14.55 -7.23
N ARG A 130 0.53 13.43 -6.47
CA ARG A 130 -0.56 13.11 -5.55
C ARG A 130 -0.69 14.20 -4.47
N ILE A 131 -1.90 14.39 -3.98
CA ILE A 131 -2.21 15.35 -2.92
C ILE A 131 -2.44 14.56 -1.63
N ASP A 132 -1.66 14.89 -0.61
CA ASP A 132 -1.79 14.27 0.71
C ASP A 132 -3.13 14.67 1.33
N ARG A 133 -3.87 13.66 1.77
CA ARG A 133 -5.11 13.83 2.51
C ARG A 133 -4.76 14.08 3.99
N GLY A 134 -5.33 15.14 4.56
CA GLY A 134 -5.13 15.50 5.97
C GLY A 134 -6.15 14.88 6.92
N ILE A 135 -6.96 13.93 6.45
CA ILE A 135 -7.98 13.23 7.23
C ILE A 135 -7.88 11.73 6.94
N PRO A 136 -8.06 10.86 7.96
CA PRO A 136 -7.91 9.43 7.79
C PRO A 136 -9.01 8.85 6.89
N ASP A 137 -8.69 7.73 6.24
CA ASP A 137 -9.65 6.92 5.51
C ASP A 137 -10.62 6.22 6.47
N PRO A 138 -11.86 5.88 6.02
CA PRO A 138 -12.78 5.09 6.82
C PRO A 138 -12.14 3.76 7.24
N ALA A 139 -12.35 3.34 8.49
CA ALA A 139 -11.84 2.07 8.99
C ALA A 139 -12.56 0.87 8.37
N GLY A 140 -11.91 -0.29 8.34
CA GLY A 140 -12.51 -1.55 7.88
C GLY A 140 -12.76 -1.63 6.37
N LEU A 141 -12.04 -0.83 5.58
CA LEU A 141 -12.10 -0.91 4.11
C LEU A 141 -11.13 -1.95 3.56
N ILE A 142 -9.97 -2.11 4.19
CA ILE A 142 -8.88 -2.98 3.70
C ILE A 142 -9.27 -4.46 3.93
N PRO A 143 -9.00 -5.35 2.96
CA PRO A 143 -9.14 -6.79 3.14
C PRO A 143 -8.41 -7.30 4.39
N GLU A 144 -9.09 -8.14 5.15
CA GLU A 144 -8.52 -8.80 6.33
C GLU A 144 -7.95 -10.17 5.95
N PRO A 145 -6.84 -10.61 6.56
CA PRO A 145 -6.20 -11.90 6.24
C PRO A 145 -7.08 -13.11 6.54
N THR A 146 -8.15 -12.93 7.32
CA THR A 146 -9.08 -14.00 7.72
C THR A 146 -10.38 -14.04 6.90
N MET A 147 -10.54 -13.13 5.93
CA MET A 147 -11.74 -13.10 5.10
C MET A 147 -11.77 -14.28 4.10
N SER A 148 -12.96 -14.64 3.62
CA SER A 148 -13.09 -15.67 2.56
C SER A 148 -12.67 -15.13 1.20
N LEU A 149 -12.23 -16.01 0.29
CA LEU A 149 -11.90 -15.61 -1.09
C LEU A 149 -13.07 -14.91 -1.79
N SER A 150 -14.32 -15.36 -1.56
CA SER A 150 -15.50 -14.70 -2.13
C SER A 150 -15.66 -13.26 -1.64
N ALA A 151 -15.37 -12.99 -0.37
CA ALA A 151 -15.43 -11.63 0.17
C ALA A 151 -14.27 -10.78 -0.37
N LEU A 152 -13.07 -11.36 -0.50
CA LEU A 152 -11.90 -10.69 -1.08
C LEU A 152 -12.17 -10.25 -2.52
N ILE A 153 -12.67 -11.17 -3.36
CA ILE A 153 -13.08 -10.89 -4.73
C ILE A 153 -14.16 -9.80 -4.76
N GLY A 154 -15.13 -9.84 -3.85
CA GLY A 154 -16.15 -8.79 -3.72
C GLY A 154 -15.55 -7.40 -3.44
N ALA A 155 -14.57 -7.33 -2.54
CA ALA A 155 -13.88 -6.11 -2.16
C ALA A 155 -13.06 -5.53 -3.33
N PHE A 156 -12.30 -6.37 -4.04
CA PHE A 156 -11.57 -5.96 -5.25
C PHE A 156 -12.50 -5.52 -6.39
N ASN A 157 -13.62 -6.21 -6.58
CA ASN A 157 -14.62 -5.81 -7.59
C ASN A 157 -15.21 -4.43 -7.28
N ALA A 158 -15.45 -4.10 -6.01
CA ALA A 158 -15.96 -2.79 -5.59
C ALA A 158 -15.02 -1.63 -5.94
N ILE A 159 -13.73 -1.92 -6.11
CA ILE A 159 -12.70 -0.96 -6.51
C ILE A 159 -12.28 -1.10 -7.99
N GLY A 160 -12.98 -1.91 -8.77
CA GLY A 160 -12.78 -2.05 -10.22
C GLY A 160 -11.70 -3.05 -10.64
N PHE A 161 -11.41 -4.05 -9.80
CA PHE A 161 -10.43 -5.12 -10.04
C PHE A 161 -11.15 -6.46 -10.12
N SER A 162 -10.85 -7.24 -11.16
CA SER A 162 -11.46 -8.56 -11.35
C SER A 162 -10.83 -9.61 -10.44
N LYS A 163 -11.42 -10.81 -10.40
CA LYS A 163 -10.83 -11.94 -9.68
C LYS A 163 -9.45 -12.32 -10.23
N GLU A 164 -9.23 -12.20 -11.54
CA GLU A 164 -7.91 -12.43 -12.15
C GLU A 164 -6.89 -11.40 -11.63
N ASN A 165 -7.31 -10.15 -11.41
CA ASN A 165 -6.44 -9.16 -10.80
C ASN A 165 -6.09 -9.49 -9.34
N VAL A 166 -6.99 -10.15 -8.60
CA VAL A 166 -6.66 -10.68 -7.26
C VAL A 166 -5.51 -11.67 -7.37
N VAL A 167 -5.61 -12.66 -8.27
CA VAL A 167 -4.53 -13.64 -8.50
C VAL A 167 -3.21 -12.94 -8.83
N THR A 168 -3.24 -11.98 -9.77
CA THR A 168 -2.04 -11.24 -10.18
C THR A 168 -1.41 -10.49 -9.00
N LEU A 169 -2.20 -9.74 -8.22
CA LEU A 169 -1.68 -8.95 -7.10
C LEU A 169 -1.21 -9.80 -5.93
N SER A 170 -1.82 -10.97 -5.68
CA SER A 170 -1.33 -11.93 -4.67
C SER A 170 0.12 -12.37 -4.93
N GLY A 171 0.64 -12.24 -6.15
CA GLY A 171 2.07 -12.43 -6.44
C GLY A 171 3.02 -11.53 -5.64
N ALA A 172 2.53 -10.45 -5.03
CA ALA A 172 3.30 -9.67 -4.06
C ALA A 172 3.69 -10.48 -2.81
N HIS A 173 2.97 -11.56 -2.50
CA HIS A 173 3.31 -12.51 -1.43
C HIS A 173 4.59 -13.32 -1.73
N SER A 174 5.20 -13.12 -2.89
CA SER A 174 6.53 -13.64 -3.23
C SER A 174 7.66 -12.99 -2.43
N VAL A 175 7.45 -11.81 -1.83
CA VAL A 175 8.47 -11.06 -1.07
C VAL A 175 7.93 -10.61 0.28
N GLY A 176 8.78 -10.63 1.32
CA GLY A 176 8.42 -10.17 2.66
C GLY A 176 8.45 -11.28 3.71
N VAL A 177 8.38 -10.87 4.97
CA VAL A 177 8.48 -11.76 6.13
C VAL A 177 7.38 -11.38 7.13
N CYS A 178 6.68 -12.38 7.68
CA CYS A 178 5.82 -12.19 8.83
C CYS A 178 6.65 -12.11 10.10
N HIS A 179 6.63 -10.98 10.80
CA HIS A 179 7.30 -10.85 12.10
C HIS A 179 6.50 -11.58 13.19
N GLY A 180 7.19 -12.31 14.08
CA GLY A 180 6.59 -12.90 15.29
C GLY A 180 6.17 -14.37 15.21
N VAL A 181 6.24 -14.99 14.03
CA VAL A 181 6.10 -16.45 13.85
C VAL A 181 7.35 -17.02 13.17
N PRO A 182 7.90 -18.17 13.61
CA PRO A 182 8.93 -18.89 12.86
C PRO A 182 8.44 -19.47 11.52
N MET A 183 7.23 -19.15 11.07
CA MET A 183 6.55 -19.78 9.93
C MET A 183 5.97 -18.73 8.99
N CYS A 184 6.87 -18.11 8.23
CA CYS A 184 6.80 -18.07 6.76
C CYS A 184 8.23 -18.35 6.26
N PRO A 185 8.53 -19.53 5.71
CA PRO A 185 9.77 -19.75 4.98
C PRO A 185 9.72 -18.88 3.74
N GLY A 186 10.64 -17.94 3.69
CA GLY A 186 10.73 -16.98 2.62
C GLY A 186 11.98 -16.13 2.82
N HIS A 187 13.14 -16.78 2.94
CA HIS A 187 14.46 -16.13 2.81
C HIS A 187 14.70 -15.55 1.41
N ASN A 188 13.62 -15.29 0.65
CA ASN A 188 13.69 -14.85 -0.72
C ASN A 188 13.45 -13.35 -0.78
N HIS A 189 14.54 -12.62 -0.81
CA HIS A 189 14.57 -11.18 -1.07
C HIS A 189 14.44 -10.89 -2.57
N THR A 190 13.87 -11.82 -3.34
CA THR A 190 13.68 -11.72 -4.79
C THR A 190 12.20 -11.81 -5.13
N PHE A 191 11.68 -10.82 -5.84
CA PHE A 191 10.35 -10.86 -6.42
C PHE A 191 10.36 -11.79 -7.63
N GLY A 192 9.45 -12.76 -7.65
CA GLY A 192 9.48 -13.85 -8.62
C GLY A 192 8.21 -14.66 -8.62
N ASN A 193 8.16 -15.67 -9.51
CA ASN A 193 6.98 -16.52 -9.63
C ASN A 193 6.99 -17.75 -8.69
N HIS A 194 7.93 -17.82 -7.72
CA HIS A 194 8.02 -18.92 -6.76
C HIS A 194 6.78 -19.03 -5.88
N TYR A 195 6.12 -17.91 -5.53
CA TYR A 195 4.81 -17.91 -4.87
C TYR A 195 3.80 -18.84 -5.58
N TYR A 196 3.69 -18.73 -6.91
CA TYR A 196 2.76 -19.57 -7.67
C TYR A 196 3.25 -21.01 -7.81
N LYS A 197 4.57 -21.24 -7.87
CA LYS A 197 5.16 -22.59 -7.89
C LYS A 197 4.88 -23.32 -6.59
N GLU A 198 5.07 -22.67 -5.46
CA GLU A 198 4.78 -23.21 -4.12
C GLU A 198 3.30 -23.60 -4.01
N LEU A 199 2.38 -22.75 -4.47
CA LEU A 199 0.95 -23.06 -4.49
C LEU A 199 0.63 -24.33 -5.30
N ILE A 200 1.18 -24.48 -6.52
CA ILE A 200 0.90 -25.69 -7.34
C ILE A 200 1.61 -26.94 -6.81
N GLU A 201 2.71 -26.79 -6.08
CA GLU A 201 3.46 -27.88 -5.44
C GLU A 201 2.80 -28.32 -4.11
N GLY A 202 1.87 -27.52 -3.59
CA GLY A 202 1.19 -27.78 -2.32
C GLY A 202 1.99 -27.32 -1.09
N ASP A 203 2.99 -26.46 -1.29
CA ASP A 203 3.71 -25.79 -0.22
C ASP A 203 2.93 -24.54 0.22
N PHE A 204 2.11 -24.73 1.25
CA PHE A 204 1.26 -23.68 1.82
C PHE A 204 1.86 -23.04 3.06
N GLU A 205 3.13 -23.31 3.37
CA GLU A 205 3.75 -22.70 4.54
C GLU A 205 3.79 -21.18 4.38
N GLY A 206 3.23 -20.47 5.37
CA GLY A 206 3.16 -19.02 5.36
C GLY A 206 2.19 -18.40 4.35
N LYS A 207 1.27 -19.18 3.78
CA LYS A 207 0.24 -18.67 2.85
C LYS A 207 -1.06 -18.36 3.58
N LEU A 208 -1.80 -17.37 3.10
CA LEU A 208 -3.16 -17.11 3.57
C LEU A 208 -4.12 -18.22 3.15
N ASN A 209 -5.22 -18.37 3.89
CA ASN A 209 -6.34 -19.20 3.44
C ASN A 209 -6.79 -18.76 2.03
N THR A 210 -6.88 -17.45 1.79
CA THR A 210 -7.26 -16.90 0.48
C THR A 210 -6.27 -17.22 -0.63
N ASP A 211 -4.97 -17.36 -0.31
CA ASP A 211 -3.94 -17.73 -1.29
C ASP A 211 -4.12 -19.19 -1.74
N VAL A 212 -4.42 -20.08 -0.79
CA VAL A 212 -4.69 -21.50 -1.08
C VAL A 212 -6.00 -21.64 -1.85
N GLU A 213 -7.04 -20.89 -1.46
CA GLU A 213 -8.36 -20.89 -2.13
C GLU A 213 -8.29 -20.40 -3.59
N LEU A 214 -7.23 -19.69 -4.02
CA LEU A 214 -7.04 -19.36 -5.45
C LEU A 214 -7.03 -20.62 -6.33
N LEU A 215 -6.61 -21.75 -5.76
CA LEU A 215 -6.60 -23.04 -6.42
C LEU A 215 -7.97 -23.71 -6.43
N ASP A 216 -9.04 -23.16 -5.86
CA ASP A 216 -10.37 -23.79 -5.87
C ASP A 216 -11.20 -23.40 -7.11
N ASP A 217 -11.05 -22.16 -7.59
CA ASP A 217 -11.69 -21.67 -8.81
C ASP A 217 -10.90 -22.07 -10.05
N ASN A 218 -11.57 -22.66 -11.06
CA ASN A 218 -10.89 -23.17 -12.26
C ASN A 218 -10.18 -22.08 -13.07
N THR A 219 -10.72 -20.85 -13.11
CA THR A 219 -10.11 -19.73 -13.84
C THR A 219 -8.88 -19.24 -13.10
N MET A 220 -8.99 -19.04 -11.79
CA MET A 220 -7.88 -18.58 -10.94
C MET A 220 -6.76 -19.62 -10.91
N ARG A 221 -7.09 -20.91 -10.73
CA ARG A 221 -6.13 -22.03 -10.80
C ARG A 221 -5.37 -22.05 -12.13
N SER A 222 -6.07 -21.84 -13.26
CA SER A 222 -5.43 -21.79 -14.57
C SER A 222 -4.42 -20.65 -14.68
N LEU A 223 -4.73 -19.48 -14.10
CA LEU A 223 -3.85 -18.33 -14.09
C LEU A 223 -2.65 -18.52 -13.13
N VAL A 224 -2.88 -19.12 -11.96
CA VAL A 224 -1.81 -19.54 -11.04
C VAL A 224 -0.83 -20.49 -11.76
N GLN A 225 -1.34 -21.50 -12.48
CA GLN A 225 -0.51 -22.42 -13.26
C GLN A 225 0.26 -21.71 -14.37
N GLN A 226 -0.36 -20.71 -15.03
CA GLN A 226 0.29 -19.91 -16.06
C GLN A 226 1.47 -19.12 -15.46
N TYR A 227 1.26 -18.40 -14.36
CA TYR A 227 2.31 -17.62 -13.71
C TYR A 227 3.41 -18.49 -13.12
N ALA A 228 3.09 -19.67 -12.59
CA ALA A 228 4.10 -20.63 -12.12
C ALA A 228 5.04 -21.11 -13.26
N ASN A 229 4.50 -21.24 -14.48
CA ASN A 229 5.25 -21.70 -15.65
C ASN A 229 5.97 -20.58 -16.42
N ASP A 230 5.46 -19.34 -16.34
CA ASP A 230 5.97 -18.20 -17.10
C ASP A 230 6.11 -16.95 -16.22
N GLN A 231 7.34 -16.71 -15.75
CA GLN A 231 7.66 -15.54 -14.94
C GLN A 231 7.52 -14.23 -15.72
N GLN A 232 7.82 -14.22 -17.03
CA GLN A 232 7.74 -12.99 -17.81
C GLN A 232 6.28 -12.56 -17.96
N GLN A 233 5.39 -13.52 -18.24
CA GLN A 233 3.95 -13.26 -18.28
C GLN A 233 3.43 -12.74 -16.93
N PHE A 234 3.88 -13.32 -15.81
CA PHE A 234 3.55 -12.79 -14.48
C PHE A 234 4.04 -11.35 -14.31
N PHE A 235 5.27 -11.05 -14.70
CA PHE A 235 5.87 -9.72 -14.56
C PHE A 235 5.14 -8.66 -15.40
N ASP A 236 4.78 -9.00 -16.64
CA ASP A 236 4.05 -8.11 -17.54
C ASP A 236 2.65 -7.78 -16.97
N ASP A 237 1.92 -8.81 -16.51
CA ASP A 237 0.59 -8.63 -15.92
C ASP A 237 0.66 -7.91 -14.57
N PHE A 238 1.64 -8.25 -13.72
CA PHE A 238 1.82 -7.59 -12.43
C PHE A 238 2.13 -6.11 -12.62
N SER A 239 3.01 -5.74 -13.56
CA SER A 239 3.29 -4.34 -13.86
C SER A 239 2.04 -3.58 -14.27
N ALA A 240 1.22 -4.17 -15.16
CA ALA A 240 -0.02 -3.56 -15.61
C ALA A 240 -1.06 -3.41 -14.47
N VAL A 241 -1.29 -4.47 -13.69
CA VAL A 241 -2.31 -4.51 -12.64
C VAL A 241 -1.89 -3.70 -11.42
N PHE A 242 -0.65 -3.84 -10.95
CA PHE A 242 -0.12 -3.03 -9.85
C PHE A 242 -0.01 -1.57 -10.26
N GLY A 243 0.46 -1.27 -11.49
CA GLY A 243 0.45 0.08 -12.05
C GLY A 243 -0.94 0.71 -12.06
N LYS A 244 -1.97 -0.04 -12.47
CA LYS A 244 -3.38 0.38 -12.36
C LYS A 244 -3.78 0.63 -10.90
N TYR A 245 -3.40 -0.25 -9.99
CA TYR A 245 -3.72 -0.15 -8.56
C TYR A 245 -3.11 1.09 -7.90
N ILE A 246 -1.83 1.36 -8.12
CA ILE A 246 -1.15 2.56 -7.59
C ILE A 246 -1.49 3.84 -8.35
N SER A 247 -2.16 3.71 -9.50
CA SER A 247 -2.75 4.84 -10.24
C SER A 247 -4.18 5.15 -9.78
N ARG A 248 -4.69 4.45 -8.76
CA ARG A 248 -5.99 4.76 -8.13
C ARG A 248 -5.85 6.06 -7.37
N ILE A 249 -6.07 7.13 -8.11
CA ILE A 249 -6.31 8.47 -7.61
C ILE A 249 -7.70 8.82 -8.11
N PHE A 250 -8.39 9.66 -7.37
CA PHE A 250 -9.61 10.36 -7.76
C PHE A 250 -9.34 11.18 -9.07
N CYS A 251 -9.32 10.51 -10.23
CA CYS A 251 -9.01 11.07 -11.55
C CYS A 251 -9.80 10.30 -12.65
N ASN A 252 -10.88 10.88 -13.14
CA ASN A 252 -11.53 10.54 -14.42
C ASN A 252 -10.52 10.39 -15.57
N GLN A 253 -10.61 9.29 -16.31
CA GLN A 253 -9.46 8.65 -16.98
C GLN A 253 -9.16 9.12 -18.42
N THR A 254 -9.51 10.35 -18.82
CA THR A 254 -9.36 10.78 -20.24
C THR A 254 -8.18 11.72 -20.54
N SER A 255 -7.30 12.04 -19.59
CA SER A 255 -6.25 13.06 -19.80
C SER A 255 -4.81 12.52 -19.71
N THR A 256 -3.98 12.89 -20.68
CA THR A 256 -2.51 12.81 -20.61
C THR A 256 -1.95 14.12 -20.05
N GLY A 257 -1.75 14.19 -18.72
CA GLY A 257 -1.26 15.37 -17.99
C GLY A 257 -1.52 15.29 -16.47
N PRO A 258 -1.04 16.24 -15.65
CA PRO A 258 -1.35 16.28 -14.21
C PRO A 258 -2.87 16.36 -13.99
N CYS A 259 -3.37 15.59 -13.02
CA CYS A 259 -4.79 15.34 -12.83
C CYS A 259 -5.60 16.63 -12.52
N PRO A 260 -6.66 16.94 -13.30
CA PRO A 260 -7.54 18.07 -13.00
C PRO A 260 -8.41 17.84 -11.75
N LEU A 261 -8.53 18.84 -10.88
CA LEU A 261 -9.29 18.80 -9.61
C LEU A 261 -10.81 18.53 -9.75
N SER A 262 -11.37 18.52 -10.96
CA SER A 262 -12.79 18.23 -11.22
C SER A 262 -13.11 16.74 -11.31
N ASP A 263 -12.08 15.91 -11.40
CA ASP A 263 -12.18 14.48 -11.71
C ASP A 263 -11.97 13.60 -10.47
N ILE A 264 -12.00 14.24 -9.30
CA ILE A 264 -11.94 13.62 -7.99
C ILE A 264 -13.34 13.03 -7.68
N GLY A 265 -13.58 11.77 -8.07
CA GLY A 265 -14.86 11.08 -7.94
C GLY A 265 -15.24 10.69 -6.51
N VAL A 266 -16.20 11.41 -5.91
CA VAL A 266 -16.81 11.18 -4.58
C VAL A 266 -16.92 9.69 -4.21
N ALA A 267 -16.39 9.34 -3.04
CA ALA A 267 -16.51 8.01 -2.45
C ALA A 267 -17.99 7.62 -2.35
N THR A 268 -18.40 6.57 -3.07
CA THR A 268 -19.71 5.95 -2.85
C THR A 268 -19.71 5.22 -1.51
N PRO A 269 -20.70 5.45 -0.62
CA PRO A 269 -20.83 4.67 0.60
C PRO A 269 -21.02 3.19 0.27
N ALA A 270 -20.45 2.32 1.13
CA ALA A 270 -20.72 0.89 1.10
C ALA A 270 -22.24 0.62 1.13
N PRO A 271 -22.75 -0.42 0.45
CA PRO A 271 -24.15 -0.82 0.59
C PRO A 271 -24.44 -1.10 2.07
N SER A 272 -25.43 -0.39 2.62
CA SER A 272 -25.97 -0.67 3.94
C SER A 272 -26.36 -2.14 4.00
N GLN A 273 -25.80 -2.88 4.96
CA GLN A 273 -26.27 -4.23 5.26
C GLN A 273 -27.77 -4.17 5.52
N GLN A 274 -28.56 -4.74 4.61
CA GLN A 274 -29.96 -5.01 4.90
C GLN A 274 -30.02 -6.06 6.01
N SER A 275 -30.69 -5.69 7.07
CA SER A 275 -30.98 -6.52 8.25
C SER A 275 -31.63 -7.84 7.84
N VAL A 276 -30.87 -8.93 7.85
CA VAL A 276 -31.44 -10.28 7.89
C VAL A 276 -31.73 -10.60 9.36
N GLN A 277 -33.01 -10.82 9.66
CA GLN A 277 -33.49 -11.24 10.98
C GLN A 277 -32.84 -12.58 11.39
N PRO A 278 -32.49 -12.77 12.67
CA PRO A 278 -31.83 -13.99 13.12
C PRO A 278 -32.85 -15.14 13.24
N SER A 279 -32.67 -16.21 12.46
CA SER A 279 -33.29 -17.50 12.74
C SER A 279 -32.45 -18.27 13.76
N SER A 280 -33.11 -18.69 14.82
CA SER A 280 -32.60 -19.40 15.99
C SER A 280 -31.81 -20.68 15.67
N PHE A 281 -30.55 -20.73 16.09
CA PHE A 281 -29.85 -21.98 16.44
C PHE A 281 -28.89 -21.69 17.61
N GLU A 282 -29.24 -22.21 18.79
CA GLU A 282 -28.30 -22.52 19.88
C GLU A 282 -27.54 -23.81 19.49
N PRO A 283 -26.28 -24.03 19.94
CA PRO A 283 -26.09 -24.47 21.33
C PRO A 283 -24.73 -24.18 22.02
N SER A 284 -24.84 -24.05 23.35
CA SER A 284 -23.95 -24.53 24.44
C SER A 284 -22.48 -24.09 24.54
N ILE A 285 -22.22 -23.34 25.62
CA ILE A 285 -20.93 -23.03 26.26
C ILE A 285 -20.57 -24.13 27.26
N PRO A 286 -19.28 -24.52 27.41
CA PRO A 286 -18.76 -25.03 28.67
C PRO A 286 -17.90 -23.98 29.39
N SER A 287 -18.33 -23.70 30.61
CA SER A 287 -17.73 -22.89 31.67
C SER A 287 -16.44 -23.49 32.23
N ASN A 288 -15.41 -22.67 32.52
CA ASN A 288 -14.85 -22.45 33.87
C ASN A 288 -13.57 -21.56 33.90
N PRO A 289 -13.15 -21.03 35.08
CA PRO A 289 -12.80 -19.63 35.26
C PRO A 289 -11.29 -19.33 35.25
N PHE A 290 -10.97 -18.07 34.92
CA PHE A 290 -9.67 -17.45 35.19
C PHE A 290 -9.40 -17.35 36.71
N PRO A 291 -8.18 -17.66 37.18
CA PRO A 291 -7.69 -17.17 38.47
C PRO A 291 -6.99 -15.81 38.33
N SER A 292 -7.23 -14.98 39.34
CA SER A 292 -6.71 -13.63 39.60
C SER A 292 -5.17 -13.53 39.57
N PHE A 293 -4.70 -12.36 39.10
CA PHE A 293 -3.35 -11.85 39.35
C PHE A 293 -3.05 -11.78 40.86
N GLY A 294 -1.86 -12.25 41.25
CA GLY A 294 -1.27 -12.10 42.57
C GLY A 294 0.07 -11.37 42.43
N SER A 295 0.25 -10.38 43.30
CA SER A 295 1.29 -9.36 43.34
C SER A 295 2.75 -9.84 43.37
N GLU A 296 3.60 -9.04 42.73
CA GLU A 296 5.07 -9.00 42.80
C GLU A 296 5.60 -9.01 44.25
N PRO A 297 6.78 -9.61 44.49
CA PRO A 297 7.75 -8.92 45.31
C PRO A 297 9.17 -8.90 44.70
N SER A 298 9.72 -7.69 44.69
CA SER A 298 11.10 -7.20 44.80
C SER A 298 12.29 -8.17 44.59
N ALA A 299 13.19 -7.76 43.69
CA ALA A 299 14.54 -8.31 43.45
C ALA A 299 15.47 -8.29 44.69
N PRO A 300 16.55 -9.11 44.68
CA PRO A 300 17.87 -8.47 44.65
C PRO A 300 19.01 -9.18 43.86
N SER A 301 19.89 -8.34 43.30
CA SER A 301 21.36 -8.43 43.03
C SER A 301 21.98 -9.56 42.17
N GLU A 302 22.68 -9.13 41.10
CA GLU A 302 23.66 -9.81 40.19
C GLU A 302 24.92 -10.40 40.90
N PRO A 303 25.94 -11.06 40.25
CA PRO A 303 26.20 -11.33 38.80
C PRO A 303 26.76 -12.74 38.40
N SER A 304 26.98 -12.92 37.08
CA SER A 304 27.93 -13.81 36.33
C SER A 304 27.58 -15.28 35.98
N ALA A 305 27.18 -15.48 34.69
CA ALA A 305 27.50 -16.49 33.63
C ALA A 305 27.72 -18.01 33.95
N PRO A 306 27.65 -19.00 33.00
CA PRO A 306 27.20 -19.03 31.58
C PRO A 306 26.27 -20.23 31.17
N PHE A 307 25.77 -20.21 29.91
CA PHE A 307 25.21 -21.27 29.02
C PHE A 307 24.23 -22.36 29.56
N SER A 308 23.00 -22.43 29.00
CA SER A 308 22.39 -23.65 28.38
C SER A 308 20.86 -23.51 28.05
N SER A 309 20.53 -23.60 26.76
CA SER A 309 19.37 -24.26 26.09
C SER A 309 17.89 -24.18 26.57
N SER A 310 17.05 -23.55 25.70
CA SER A 310 15.67 -23.91 25.25
C SER A 310 14.45 -23.65 26.17
N PRO A 311 13.18 -23.60 25.69
CA PRO A 311 12.59 -23.16 24.40
C PRO A 311 11.38 -22.17 24.53
N PHE A 312 11.02 -21.51 23.42
CA PHE A 312 9.70 -20.96 23.01
C PHE A 312 8.71 -20.38 24.05
N GLY A 313 8.59 -19.04 24.05
CA GLY A 313 7.40 -18.31 24.51
C GLY A 313 6.61 -17.79 23.30
N SER A 314 5.31 -18.06 23.27
CA SER A 314 4.36 -17.58 22.26
C SER A 314 3.90 -16.16 22.58
N SER A 315 4.32 -15.17 21.80
CA SER A 315 3.58 -13.92 21.63
C SER A 315 2.62 -14.10 20.45
N SER A 316 1.35 -13.80 20.66
CA SER A 316 0.36 -13.66 19.60
C SER A 316 0.62 -12.37 18.83
N GLU A 317 1.69 -12.36 18.04
CA GLU A 317 2.02 -11.25 17.15
C GLU A 317 1.28 -11.39 15.81
N PRO A 318 0.77 -10.28 15.26
CA PRO A 318 0.03 -10.29 14.00
C PRO A 318 0.93 -10.71 12.83
N VAL A 319 0.40 -11.62 12.01
CA VAL A 319 1.05 -12.13 10.78
C VAL A 319 0.92 -11.07 9.68
N PHE A 320 2.02 -10.73 9.00
CA PHE A 320 2.06 -9.68 7.97
C PHE A 320 2.08 -10.24 6.55
N PHE A 321 1.05 -9.95 5.78
CA PHE A 321 1.01 -10.28 4.37
C PHE A 321 1.33 -9.04 3.53
N PRO A 322 2.12 -9.16 2.45
CA PRO A 322 2.49 -8.02 1.62
C PRO A 322 1.31 -7.32 0.96
N ILE A 323 0.13 -7.94 0.93
CA ILE A 323 -1.15 -7.42 0.41
C ILE A 323 -2.31 -8.07 1.19
#